data_AF-A0A1E1WRC6-F1
#
_entry.id   AF-A0A1E1WRC6-F1
#
_cell.length_a   1.000
_cell.length_b   1.000
_cell.length_c   1.000
_cell.angle_alpha   90.00
_cell.angle_beta   90.00
_cell.angle_gamma   90.00
#
_symmetry.space_group_name_H-M   'P 1'
#
loop_
_entity.id
_entity.type
_entity.pdbx_description
1 polymer ?
#
loop_
_entity_poly.entity_id
_entity_poly.type
_entity_poly.pdbx_seq_one_letter_code
_entity_poly.pdbx_strand_id
1 'polypeptide(L)'
;SSIFPGIVYAIFGSCKDVTVGPTAILAALLAKYVAKSVDFAYLAAFLSGCIILLLGVLQLGFLLDFISKPVISGFTTAAALQIAAAQLKSLFRISGSSGDTFIDAIANFFKHIKTIQLWDTVLGISCIIALLLLKKSALKTSASSSRCRRRLSCLLLYTVRARNALVVFAAAILA
;
A
#
# COMPACT_ATOMS: atom_id res chain seq x y z
N SER A 1 6.20 10.26 4.72
CA SER A 1 5.67 11.48 4.08
C SER A 1 4.16 11.70 4.29
N SER A 2 3.46 10.97 5.17
CA SER A 2 1.98 10.94 5.13
C SER A 2 1.24 12.11 5.80
N ILE A 3 1.88 12.92 6.64
CA ILE A 3 1.21 13.99 7.41
C ILE A 3 1.16 15.30 6.60
N PHE A 4 2.29 15.68 6.00
CA PHE A 4 2.44 16.98 5.34
C PHE A 4 1.50 17.18 4.12
N PRO A 5 1.36 16.23 3.19
CA PRO A 5 0.42 16.34 2.06
C PRO A 5 -1.03 16.46 2.51
N GLY A 6 -1.40 15.81 3.61
CA GLY A 6 -2.75 15.89 4.18
C GLY A 6 -3.08 17.29 4.69
N ILE A 7 -2.13 17.95 5.36
CA ILE A 7 -2.28 19.34 5.82
C ILE A 7 -2.42 20.30 4.63
N VAL A 8 -1.56 20.16 3.63
CA VAL A 8 -1.61 20.99 2.41
C VAL A 8 -2.93 20.80 1.68
N TYR A 9 -3.40 19.56 1.51
CA TYR A 9 -4.69 19.27 0.88
C TYR A 9 -5.89 19.77 1.69
N ALA A 10 -5.80 19.83 3.02
CA ALA A 10 -6.88 20.38 3.84
C ALA A 10 -7.10 21.90 3.62
N ILE A 11 -6.04 22.64 3.25
CA ILE A 11 -6.11 24.08 3.01
C ILE A 11 -6.50 24.38 1.55
N PHE A 12 -5.95 23.63 0.59
CA PHE A 12 -6.08 23.92 -0.85
C PHE A 12 -6.98 22.96 -1.63
N GLY A 13 -7.45 21.88 -1.02
CA GLY A 13 -8.19 20.81 -1.70
C GLY A 13 -9.68 21.13 -1.89
N SER A 14 -10.23 20.68 -3.03
CA SER A 14 -11.65 20.90 -3.38
C SER A 14 -12.59 19.80 -2.87
N CYS A 15 -12.08 18.60 -2.56
CA CYS A 15 -12.91 17.43 -2.24
C CYS A 15 -12.64 16.91 -0.82
N LYS A 16 -13.68 16.81 0.00
CA LYS A 16 -13.57 16.34 1.40
C LYS A 16 -13.23 14.85 1.54
N ASP A 17 -13.60 14.04 0.55
CA ASP A 17 -13.50 12.57 0.62
C ASP A 17 -12.22 11.99 0.02
N VAL A 18 -11.34 12.83 -0.53
CA VAL A 18 -10.07 12.38 -1.13
C VAL A 18 -9.00 12.29 -0.05
N THR A 19 -8.52 11.07 0.20
CA THR A 19 -7.41 10.85 1.12
C THR A 19 -6.09 10.96 0.36
N VAL A 20 -5.26 11.94 0.73
CA VAL A 20 -3.92 12.12 0.16
C VAL A 20 -2.91 11.37 1.02
N GLY A 21 -2.16 10.46 0.40
CA GLY A 21 -1.14 9.67 1.07
C GLY A 21 -0.10 9.12 0.10
N PRO A 22 1.01 8.57 0.62
CA PRO A 22 2.00 7.92 -0.23
C PRO A 22 1.38 6.72 -0.93
N THR A 23 1.44 6.71 -2.27
CA THR A 23 0.96 5.58 -3.07
C THR A 23 2.09 4.57 -3.26
N ALA A 24 1.77 3.28 -3.06
CA ALA A 24 2.74 2.19 -3.16
C ALA A 24 3.41 2.13 -4.55
N ILE A 25 2.66 2.48 -5.59
CA ILE A 25 3.13 2.49 -6.98
C ILE A 25 4.25 3.52 -7.17
N LEU A 26 4.07 4.75 -6.68
CA LEU A 26 5.09 5.80 -6.79
C LEU A 26 6.35 5.44 -6.00
N ALA A 27 6.18 4.87 -4.81
CA ALA A 27 7.29 4.39 -3.99
C ALA A 27 8.09 3.30 -4.72
N ALA A 28 7.41 2.32 -5.32
CA ALA A 28 8.07 1.26 -6.09
C ALA A 28 8.82 1.81 -7.32
N LEU A 29 8.27 2.81 -7.99
CA LEU A 29 8.85 3.42 -9.18
C LEU A 29 10.10 4.24 -8.86
N LEU A 30 10.12 4.91 -7.70
CA LEU A 30 11.26 5.69 -7.21
C LEU A 30 12.34 4.82 -6.54
N ALA A 31 11.99 3.64 -6.02
CA ALA A 31 12.89 2.80 -5.23
C ALA A 31 14.26 2.57 -5.90
N LYS A 32 14.28 2.29 -7.21
CA LYS A 32 15.53 2.05 -7.97
C LYS A 32 16.43 3.28 -8.11
N TYR A 33 15.86 4.49 -8.08
CA TYR A 33 16.62 5.73 -8.16
C TYR A 33 17.11 6.15 -6.78
N VAL A 34 16.27 6.00 -5.76
CA VAL A 34 16.60 6.29 -4.37
C VAL A 34 17.68 5.35 -3.84
N ALA A 35 17.73 4.10 -4.32
CA ALA A 35 18.79 3.16 -4.00
C ALA A 35 20.19 3.64 -4.40
N LYS A 36 20.31 4.57 -5.37
CA LYS A 36 21.59 5.16 -5.78
C LYS A 36 21.97 6.37 -4.92
N SER A 37 21.02 7.27 -4.70
CA SER A 37 21.17 8.39 -3.77
C SER A 37 19.79 8.85 -3.28
N VAL A 38 19.71 9.25 -2.02
CA VAL A 38 18.53 9.87 -1.42
C VAL A 38 18.18 11.21 -2.07
N ASP A 39 19.15 11.87 -2.71
CA ASP A 39 18.95 13.17 -3.36
C ASP A 39 17.93 13.09 -4.50
N PHE A 40 17.87 11.95 -5.18
CA PHE A 40 16.87 11.71 -6.22
C PHE A 40 15.44 11.80 -5.69
N ALA A 41 15.19 11.42 -4.44
CA ALA A 41 13.85 11.53 -3.84
C ALA A 41 13.44 13.00 -3.66
N TYR A 42 14.35 13.82 -3.14
CA TYR A 42 14.09 15.25 -2.92
C TYR A 42 13.90 15.98 -4.24
N LEU A 43 14.76 15.71 -5.22
CA LEU A 43 14.71 16.33 -6.53
C LEU A 43 13.45 15.94 -7.30
N ALA A 44 13.09 14.65 -7.30
CA ALA A 44 11.87 14.16 -7.94
C ALA A 44 10.61 14.73 -7.29
N ALA A 45 10.56 14.81 -5.95
CA ALA A 45 9.43 15.40 -5.24
C ALA A 45 9.28 16.90 -5.55
N PHE A 46 10.39 17.64 -5.54
CA PHE A 46 10.38 19.07 -5.85
C PHE A 46 9.96 19.34 -7.30
N LEU A 47 10.59 18.66 -8.27
CA LEU A 47 10.33 18.87 -9.68
C LEU A 47 8.91 18.42 -10.07
N SER A 48 8.45 17.28 -9.54
CA SER A 48 7.07 16.84 -9.74
C SER A 48 6.07 17.85 -9.16
N GLY A 49 6.36 18.44 -8.00
CA GLY A 49 5.54 19.51 -7.41
C GLY A 49 5.47 20.75 -8.30
N CYS A 50 6.60 21.23 -8.81
CA CYS A 50 6.66 22.36 -9.74
C CYS A 50 5.86 22.09 -11.03
N ILE A 51 6.01 20.90 -11.62
CA ILE A 51 5.28 20.51 -12.83
C ILE A 51 3.78 20.45 -12.55
N ILE A 52 3.35 19.83 -11.46
CA ILE A 52 1.92 19.74 -11.11
C ILE A 52 1.33 21.15 -10.86
N LEU A 53 2.07 22.04 -10.20
CA LEU A 53 1.66 23.43 -9.98
C LEU A 53 1.52 24.17 -11.33
N LEU A 54 2.51 24.05 -12.22
CA LEU A 54 2.47 24.63 -13.56
C LEU A 54 1.26 24.14 -14.36
N LEU A 55 1.02 22.83 -14.37
CA LEU A 55 -0.13 22.22 -15.03
C LEU A 55 -1.46 22.73 -14.44
N GLY A 56 -1.51 22.94 -13.12
CA GLY A 56 -2.67 23.51 -12.43
C GLY A 56 -2.94 24.96 -12.81
N VAL A 57 -1.91 25.80 -12.87
CA VAL A 57 -2.01 27.21 -13.29
C VAL A 57 -2.45 27.32 -14.75
N LEU A 58 -1.95 26.42 -15.62
CA LEU A 58 -2.36 26.34 -17.03
C LEU A 58 -3.73 25.65 -17.22
N GLN A 59 -4.39 25.24 -16.14
CA GLN A 59 -5.68 24.52 -16.16
C GLN A 59 -5.67 23.28 -17.07
N LEU A 60 -4.52 22.61 -17.21
CA LEU A 60 -4.34 21.41 -18.02
C LEU A 60 -4.98 20.14 -17.40
N GLY A 61 -5.87 20.31 -16.43
CA GLY A 61 -6.61 19.20 -15.82
C GLY A 61 -7.46 18.41 -16.82
N PHE A 62 -7.90 19.06 -17.90
CA PHE A 62 -8.67 18.41 -18.97
C PHE A 62 -7.88 17.31 -19.70
N LEU A 63 -6.54 17.32 -19.63
CA LEU A 63 -5.72 16.23 -20.19
C LEU A 63 -5.97 14.89 -19.50
N LEU A 64 -6.35 14.92 -18.22
CA LEU A 64 -6.62 13.71 -17.46
C LEU A 64 -7.88 12.99 -17.98
N ASP A 65 -8.84 13.72 -18.54
CA ASP A 65 -10.07 13.16 -19.11
C ASP A 65 -9.82 12.39 -20.43
N PHE A 66 -8.69 12.65 -21.10
CA PHE A 66 -8.26 11.90 -22.28
C PHE A 66 -7.61 10.56 -21.94
N ILE A 67 -7.26 10.33 -20.67
CA ILE A 67 -6.71 9.04 -20.26
C ILE A 67 -7.85 8.04 -20.16
N SER A 68 -7.84 7.06 -21.07
CA SER A 68 -8.91 6.07 -21.13
C SER A 68 -8.94 5.19 -19.87
N LYS A 69 -10.14 4.88 -19.38
CA LYS A 69 -10.35 3.98 -18.23
C LYS A 69 -9.61 2.62 -18.38
N PRO A 70 -9.56 2.00 -19.57
CA PRO A 70 -8.78 0.77 -19.77
C PRO A 70 -7.28 0.94 -19.51
N VAL A 71 -6.69 2.08 -19.87
CA VAL A 71 -5.25 2.34 -19.65
C VAL A 71 -4.96 2.46 -18.15
N ILE A 72 -5.80 3.18 -17.41
CA ILE A 72 -5.65 3.32 -15.95
C ILE A 72 -5.80 1.96 -15.26
N SER A 73 -6.79 1.17 -15.69
CA SER A 73 -7.03 -0.18 -15.17
C SER A 73 -5.86 -1.12 -15.46
N GLY A 74 -5.34 -1.11 -16.69
CA GLY A 74 -4.19 -1.90 -17.10
C GLY A 74 -2.92 -1.54 -16.31
N PHE A 75 -2.64 -0.24 -16.19
CA PHE A 75 -1.51 0.26 -15.39
C PHE A 75 -1.64 -0.15 -13.91
N THR A 76 -2.82 0.02 -13.31
CA THR A 76 -3.06 -0.35 -11.91
C THR A 76 -2.92 -1.85 -11.68
N THR A 77 -3.39 -2.68 -12.62
CA THR A 77 -3.26 -4.14 -12.55
C THR A 77 -1.80 -4.57 -12.66
N ALA A 78 -1.05 -4.01 -13.61
CA ALA A 78 0.38 -4.28 -13.75
C ALA A 78 1.17 -3.85 -12.51
N ALA A 79 0.87 -2.68 -11.95
CA ALA A 79 1.48 -2.21 -10.72
C ALA A 79 1.13 -3.11 -9.52
N ALA A 80 -0.10 -3.59 -9.42
CA ALA A 80 -0.51 -4.54 -8.39
C ALA A 80 0.26 -5.87 -8.48
N LEU A 81 0.47 -6.40 -9.70
CA LEU A 81 1.28 -7.60 -9.93
C LEU A 81 2.75 -7.38 -9.55
N GLN A 82 3.33 -6.24 -9.93
CA GLN A 82 4.71 -5.87 -9.57
C GLN A 82 4.87 -5.78 -8.04
N ILE A 83 3.93 -5.13 -7.35
CA ILE A 83 3.94 -5.03 -5.88
C ILE A 83 3.81 -6.42 -5.26
N ALA A 84 2.88 -7.25 -5.73
CA ALA A 84 2.70 -8.60 -5.23
C ALA A 84 3.98 -9.44 -5.37
N ALA A 85 4.64 -9.39 -6.53
CA ALA A 85 5.89 -10.08 -6.78
C ALA A 85 7.02 -9.57 -5.87
N ALA A 86 7.13 -8.25 -5.65
CA ALA A 86 8.12 -7.67 -4.75
C ALA A 86 7.93 -8.14 -3.29
N GLN A 87 6.69 -8.42 -2.87
CA GLN A 87 6.39 -8.91 -1.53
C GLN A 87 6.62 -10.42 -1.37
N LEU A 88 6.66 -11.22 -2.44
CA LEU A 88 6.87 -12.68 -2.36
C LEU A 88 8.20 -13.02 -1.64
N LYS A 89 9.27 -12.30 -1.95
CA LYS A 89 10.55 -12.54 -1.28
C LYS A 89 10.47 -12.25 0.22
N SER A 90 9.81 -11.15 0.61
CA SER A 90 9.66 -10.79 2.02
C SER A 90 8.79 -11.79 2.77
N LEU A 91 7.78 -12.37 2.10
CA LEU A 91 6.86 -13.32 2.71
C LEU A 91 7.50 -14.68 2.98
N PHE A 92 8.32 -15.18 2.06
CA PHE A 92 8.97 -16.49 2.15
C PHE A 92 10.43 -16.42 2.65
N ARG A 93 10.91 -15.21 2.96
CA ARG A 93 12.27 -14.90 3.45
C ARG A 93 13.36 -15.66 2.69
N ILE A 94 13.32 -15.53 1.37
CA ILE A 94 14.21 -16.25 0.46
C ILE A 94 15.54 -15.51 0.34
N SER A 95 16.65 -16.25 0.33
CA SER A 95 18.00 -15.70 0.13
C SER A 95 18.17 -15.23 -1.33
N GLY A 96 18.64 -14.00 -1.54
CA GLY A 96 18.88 -13.41 -2.87
C GLY A 96 18.32 -11.99 -3.03
N SER A 97 18.56 -11.35 -4.18
CA SER A 97 17.91 -10.07 -4.51
C SER A 97 16.46 -10.29 -4.97
N SER A 98 15.56 -9.36 -4.66
CA SER A 98 14.18 -9.41 -5.17
C SER A 98 14.12 -9.16 -6.67
N GLY A 99 15.22 -8.70 -7.29
CA GLY A 99 15.22 -8.20 -8.67
C GLY A 99 14.52 -6.85 -8.77
N ASP A 100 14.88 -6.08 -9.81
CA ASP A 100 14.28 -4.77 -10.05
C ASP A 100 12.98 -4.85 -10.88
N THR A 101 12.75 -6.00 -11.53
CA THR A 101 11.57 -6.25 -12.39
C THR A 101 10.73 -7.41 -11.89
N PHE A 102 9.43 -7.41 -12.27
CA PHE A 102 8.50 -8.50 -11.98
C PHE A 102 9.02 -9.87 -12.43
N ILE A 103 9.60 -9.93 -13.63
CA ILE A 103 10.15 -11.17 -14.21
C ILE A 103 11.30 -11.68 -13.34
N ASP A 104 12.21 -10.80 -12.93
CA ASP A 104 13.35 -11.18 -12.07
C ASP A 104 12.88 -11.66 -10.69
N ALA A 105 11.87 -11.00 -10.11
CA ALA A 105 11.29 -11.39 -8.83
C ALA A 105 10.71 -12.81 -8.88
N ILE A 106 9.99 -13.15 -9.95
CA ILE A 106 9.44 -14.49 -10.15
C ILE A 106 10.54 -15.51 -10.43
N ALA A 107 11.48 -15.19 -11.32
CA ALA A 107 12.57 -16.10 -11.65
C ALA A 107 13.44 -16.41 -10.42
N ASN A 108 13.75 -15.40 -9.59
CA ASN A 108 14.50 -15.58 -8.36
C ASN A 108 13.73 -16.39 -7.32
N PHE A 109 12.41 -16.18 -7.22
CA PHE A 109 11.54 -16.98 -6.34
C PHE A 109 11.61 -18.47 -6.70
N PHE A 110 11.43 -18.83 -7.97
CA PHE A 110 11.50 -20.24 -8.40
C PHE A 110 12.89 -20.85 -8.25
N LYS A 111 13.96 -20.07 -8.50
CA LYS A 111 15.34 -20.55 -8.33
C LYS A 111 15.70 -20.86 -6.88
N HIS A 112 15.22 -20.05 -5.93
CA HIS A 112 15.63 -20.13 -4.53
C HIS A 112 14.56 -20.73 -3.61
N ILE A 113 13.52 -21.35 -4.16
CA ILE A 113 12.40 -21.94 -3.41
C ILE A 113 12.82 -23.01 -2.40
N LYS A 114 14.00 -23.64 -2.58
CA LYS A 114 14.55 -24.62 -1.62
C LYS A 114 15.22 -23.99 -0.40
N THR A 115 15.49 -22.69 -0.42
CA THR A 115 16.18 -21.96 0.68
C THR A 115 15.22 -21.26 1.65
N ILE A 116 13.93 -21.62 1.60
CA ILE A 116 12.89 -20.99 2.41
C ILE A 116 13.13 -21.23 3.90
N GLN A 117 13.08 -20.14 4.69
CA GLN A 117 13.00 -20.25 6.15
C GLN A 117 11.55 -20.52 6.57
N LEU A 118 11.29 -21.73 7.06
CA LEU A 118 9.94 -22.18 7.40
C LEU A 118 9.28 -21.32 8.49
N TRP A 119 10.04 -20.91 9.52
CA TRP A 119 9.50 -20.16 10.66
C TRP A 119 8.98 -18.77 10.26
N ASP A 120 9.74 -18.03 9.45
CA ASP A 120 9.34 -16.71 8.94
C ASP A 120 8.12 -16.82 8.01
N THR A 121 8.09 -17.87 7.18
CA THR A 121 6.97 -18.14 6.28
C THR A 121 5.68 -18.43 7.05
N VAL A 122 5.76 -19.22 8.12
CA VAL A 122 4.61 -19.53 8.99
C VAL A 122 4.09 -18.26 9.68
N LEU A 123 4.98 -17.42 10.20
CA LEU A 123 4.62 -16.12 10.79
C LEU A 123 3.92 -15.22 9.76
N GLY A 124 4.48 -15.10 8.56
CA GLY A 124 3.92 -14.30 7.47
C GLY A 124 2.53 -14.78 7.02
N ILE A 125 2.36 -16.09 6.82
CA ILE A 125 1.07 -16.69 6.45
C ILE A 125 0.04 -16.55 7.58
N SER A 126 0.44 -16.78 8.82
CA SER A 126 -0.41 -16.59 10.01
C SER A 126 -0.92 -15.15 10.12
N CYS A 127 -0.03 -14.18 9.90
CA CYS A 127 -0.35 -12.75 9.85
C CYS A 127 -1.39 -12.43 8.77
N ILE A 128 -1.23 -12.97 7.55
CA ILE A 128 -2.20 -12.81 6.46
C ILE A 128 -3.55 -13.41 6.84
N ILE A 129 -3.57 -14.62 7.38
CA ILE A 129 -4.80 -15.30 7.81
C ILE A 129 -5.51 -14.48 8.90
N ALA A 130 -4.77 -13.99 9.91
CA ALA A 130 -5.31 -13.14 10.97
C ALA A 130 -5.94 -11.85 10.41
N LEU A 131 -5.28 -11.17 9.47
CA LEU A 131 -5.81 -9.98 8.81
C LEU A 131 -7.10 -10.27 8.03
N LEU A 132 -7.15 -11.39 7.31
CA LEU A 132 -8.33 -11.81 6.54
C LEU A 132 -9.50 -12.20 7.45
N LEU A 133 -9.23 -12.91 8.55
CA LEU A 133 -10.25 -13.26 9.55
C LEU A 133 -10.80 -12.00 10.24
N LEU A 134 -9.94 -11.07 10.65
CA LEU A 134 -10.36 -9.79 11.21
C LEU A 134 -11.20 -8.99 10.21
N LYS A 135 -10.83 -8.96 8.93
CA LYS A 135 -11.64 -8.33 7.87
C LYS A 135 -13.02 -9.00 7.71
N LYS A 136 -13.09 -10.33 7.75
CA LYS A 136 -14.34 -11.10 7.60
C LYS A 136 -15.26 -10.96 8.82
N SER A 137 -14.69 -10.80 10.01
CA SER A 137 -15.44 -10.62 11.27
C SER A 137 -16.16 -9.27 11.39
N ALA A 138 -15.91 -8.33 10.47
CA ALA A 138 -16.66 -7.09 10.31
C ALA A 138 -18.07 -7.36 9.72
N LEU A 139 -18.86 -8.18 10.39
CA LEU A 139 -20.23 -8.50 10.00
C LEU A 139 -21.14 -7.28 10.24
N LYS A 140 -21.89 -6.97 9.19
CA LYS A 140 -22.87 -5.89 9.01
C LYS A 140 -23.78 -5.78 10.24
N THR A 141 -23.66 -4.70 11.02
CA THR A 141 -24.58 -4.47 12.15
C THR A 141 -25.96 -4.11 11.59
N SER A 142 -26.94 -5.00 11.78
CA SER A 142 -28.35 -4.71 11.50
C SER A 142 -28.90 -3.77 12.58
N ALA A 143 -29.72 -2.79 12.18
CA ALA A 143 -30.13 -1.64 12.99
C ALA A 143 -31.04 -1.97 14.19
N SER A 144 -31.47 -3.22 14.36
CA SER A 144 -32.30 -3.69 15.46
C SER A 144 -31.48 -4.47 16.48
N SER A 145 -30.75 -3.76 17.37
CA SER A 145 -30.10 -4.45 18.48
C SER A 145 -29.83 -3.58 19.70
N SER A 146 -29.81 -4.24 20.86
CA SER A 146 -29.66 -3.68 22.21
C SER A 146 -28.43 -2.77 22.38
N ARG A 147 -28.49 -1.82 23.33
CA ARG A 147 -27.38 -0.88 23.65
C ARG A 147 -26.02 -1.57 23.80
N CYS A 148 -25.99 -2.78 24.39
CA CYS A 148 -24.77 -3.58 24.54
C CYS A 148 -24.21 -4.07 23.20
N ARG A 149 -25.08 -4.54 22.29
CA ARG A 149 -24.66 -4.99 20.96
C ARG A 149 -24.18 -3.82 20.09
N ARG A 150 -24.75 -2.62 20.26
CA ARG A 150 -24.28 -1.40 19.62
C ARG A 150 -22.86 -1.01 20.06
N ARG A 151 -22.56 -1.09 21.36
CA ARG A 151 -21.20 -0.85 21.89
C ARG A 151 -20.20 -1.89 21.41
N LEU A 152 -20.57 -3.17 21.42
CA LEU A 152 -19.72 -4.27 20.92
C LEU A 152 -19.45 -4.14 19.42
N SER A 153 -20.45 -3.76 18.61
CA SER A 153 -20.28 -3.50 17.17
C SER A 153 -19.39 -2.28 16.91
N CYS A 154 -19.47 -1.21 17.70
CA CYS A 154 -18.54 -0.08 17.59
C CYS A 154 -17.10 -0.50 17.93
N LEU A 155 -16.90 -1.25 19.01
CA LEU A 155 -15.60 -1.81 19.40
C LEU A 155 -15.02 -2.72 18.31
N LEU A 156 -15.84 -3.60 17.73
CA LEU A 156 -15.45 -4.44 16.58
C LEU A 156 -15.11 -3.62 15.34
N LEU A 157 -15.82 -2.52 15.08
CA LEU A 157 -15.47 -1.62 13.98
C LEU A 157 -14.14 -0.90 14.24
N TYR A 158 -13.85 -0.50 15.47
CA TYR A 158 -12.56 0.08 15.84
C TYR A 158 -11.41 -0.93 15.70
N THR A 159 -11.58 -2.18 16.15
CA THR A 159 -10.55 -3.23 15.97
C THR A 159 -10.34 -3.57 14.49
N VAL A 160 -11.40 -3.59 13.68
CA VAL A 160 -11.30 -3.79 12.23
C VAL A 160 -10.59 -2.61 11.55
N ARG A 161 -10.79 -1.38 12.01
CA ARG A 161 -10.07 -0.19 11.48
C ARG A 161 -8.60 -0.19 11.89
N ALA A 162 -8.28 -0.69 13.09
CA ALA A 162 -6.92 -0.82 13.60
C ALA A 162 -6.24 -2.16 13.22
N ARG A 163 -6.88 -3.02 12.41
CA ARG A 163 -6.43 -4.40 12.15
C ARG A 163 -4.98 -4.52 11.68
N ASN A 164 -4.54 -3.60 10.81
CA ASN A 164 -3.17 -3.62 10.29
C ASN A 164 -2.16 -3.31 11.40
N ALA A 165 -2.46 -2.34 12.27
CA ALA A 165 -1.59 -1.98 13.39
C ALA A 165 -1.55 -3.07 14.45
N LEU A 166 -2.71 -3.67 14.79
CA LEU A 166 -2.80 -4.77 15.76
C LEU A 166 -1.99 -5.98 15.33
N VAL A 167 -2.10 -6.38 14.07
CA VAL A 167 -1.37 -7.54 13.56
C VAL A 167 0.13 -7.26 13.46
N VAL A 168 0.55 -6.06 13.07
CA VAL A 168 1.96 -5.67 13.08
C VAL A 168 2.53 -5.69 14.50
N PHE A 169 1.80 -5.16 15.49
CA PHE A 169 2.25 -5.13 16.88
C PHE A 169 2.37 -6.54 17.47
N ALA A 170 1.39 -7.41 17.21
CA ALA A 170 1.43 -8.81 17.64
C ALA A 170 2.58 -9.59 16.97
N ALA A 171 2.78 -9.40 15.66
CA ALA A 171 3.87 -10.03 14.93
C ALA A 171 5.25 -9.56 15.42
N ALA A 172 5.40 -8.28 15.78
CA ALA A 172 6.65 -7.73 16.31
C ALA A 172 7.01 -8.23 17.72
N ILE A 173 6.02 -8.69 18.50
CA ILE A 173 6.26 -9.32 19.81
C ILE A 173 6.67 -10.79 19.65
N LEU A 174 6.22 -11.44 18.57
CA LEU A 174 6.44 -12.86 18.27
C LEU A 174 7.74 -13.13 17.49
N ALA A 175 8.24 -12.12 16.77
CA ALA A 175 9.48 -12.16 15.99
C ALA A 175 10.69 -11.76 16.85
#